data_AF-A0A941R8S8-F1
#
_entry.id   AF-A0A941R8S8-F1
#
_cell.length_a   1.000
_cell.length_b   1.000
_cell.length_c   1.000
_cell.angle_alpha   90.00
_cell.angle_beta   90.00
_cell.angle_gamma   90.00
#
_symmetry.space_group_name_H-M   'P 1'
#
loop_
_entity.id
_entity.type
_entity.pdbx_description
1 polymer ?
#
loop_
_entity_poly.entity_id
_entity_poly.type
_entity_poly.pdbx_seq_one_letter_code
_entity_poly.pdbx_strand_id
1 'polypeptide(L)' 'MPELIEYRDRLRREWHLGLVVTKNTEAPAAGMGLEQGRITHCTAMQIEDLKQTMVKHKWTTVILGIHADEE' A
#
# COMPACT_ATOMS: atom_id res chain seq x y z
N MET A 1 2.50 -0.69 -13.36
CA MET A 1 1.55 -1.32 -14.30
C MET A 1 0.32 -0.43 -14.43
N PRO A 2 0.11 0.23 -15.59
CA PRO A 2 -1.07 1.04 -15.86
C PRO A 2 -2.39 0.26 -15.74
N GLU A 3 -2.41 -1.00 -16.19
CA GLU A 3 -3.61 -1.85 -16.17
C GLU A 3 -4.20 -2.07 -14.76
N LEU A 4 -3.34 -2.25 -13.74
CA LEU A 4 -3.80 -2.40 -12.35
C LEU A 4 -4.40 -1.11 -11.79
N ILE A 5 -3.87 0.04 -12.22
CA ILE A 5 -4.36 1.36 -11.81
C ILE A 5 -5.74 1.59 -12.43
N GLU A 6 -5.91 1.27 -13.72
CA GLU A 6 -7.21 1.35 -14.41
C GLU A 6 -8.26 0.44 -13.77
N TYR A 7 -7.88 -0.81 -13.47
CA TYR A 7 -8.75 -1.77 -12.79
C TYR A 7 -9.22 -1.26 -11.42
N ARG A 8 -8.29 -0.77 -10.58
CA ARG A 8 -8.58 -0.17 -9.27
C ARG A 8 -9.53 1.02 -9.40
N ASP A 9 -9.26 1.93 -10.34
CA ASP A 9 -10.02 3.16 -10.51
C ASP A 9 -11.42 2.90 -11.06
N ARG A 10 -11.58 1.84 -11.87
CA ARG A 10 -12.89 1.35 -12.30
C ARG A 10 -13.70 0.82 -11.11
N LEU A 11 -13.15 -0.09 -10.30
CA LEU A 11 -13.85 -0.64 -9.12
C LEU A 11 -14.25 0.45 -8.12
N ARG A 12 -13.35 1.42 -7.88
CA ARG A 12 -13.64 2.58 -7.03
C ARG A 12 -14.90 3.33 -7.48
N ARG A 13 -15.07 3.51 -8.79
CA ARG A 13 -16.23 4.22 -9.37
C ARG A 13 -17.49 3.38 -9.31
N GLU A 14 -17.40 2.11 -9.71
CA GLU A 14 -18.54 1.17 -9.73
C GLU A 14 -19.11 0.95 -8.33
N TRP A 15 -18.27 0.89 -7.30
CA TRP A 15 -18.69 0.57 -5.93
C TRP A 15 -18.75 1.82 -5.03
N HIS A 16 -18.57 3.02 -5.59
CA HIS A 16 -18.61 4.30 -4.88
C HIS A 16 -17.69 4.37 -3.65
N LEU A 17 -16.48 3.80 -3.76
CA LEU A 17 -15.55 3.72 -2.64
C LEU A 17 -14.77 5.03 -2.41
N GLY A 18 -14.55 5.36 -1.13
CA GLY A 18 -13.61 6.38 -0.70
C GLY A 18 -12.18 5.87 -0.72
N LEU A 19 -11.55 5.82 -1.90
CA LEU A 19 -10.18 5.35 -2.05
C LEU A 19 -9.16 6.39 -1.58
N VAL A 20 -8.33 6.02 -0.61
CA VAL A 20 -7.15 6.78 -0.19
C VAL A 20 -5.92 6.13 -0.81
N VAL A 21 -5.09 6.92 -1.51
CA VAL A 21 -3.84 6.46 -2.13
C VAL A 21 -2.66 7.11 -1.42
N THR A 22 -1.77 6.28 -0.88
CA THR A 22 -0.56 6.70 -0.18
C THR A 22 0.68 6.09 -0.83
N LYS A 23 1.85 6.66 -0.52
CA LYS A 23 3.14 6.22 -1.03
C LYS A 23 4.24 6.73 -0.11
N ASN A 24 5.16 5.84 0.26
CA ASN A 24 6.36 6.25 0.97
C ASN A 24 7.28 7.03 0.01
N THR A 25 7.48 8.32 0.30
CA THR A 25 8.41 9.18 -0.43
C THR A 25 9.78 9.26 0.21
N GLU A 26 9.89 8.95 1.50
CA GLU A 26 11.12 9.02 2.29
C GLU A 26 12.07 7.87 1.96
N ALA A 27 11.57 6.64 1.89
CA ALA A 27 12.40 5.46 1.63
C ALA A 27 13.10 5.53 0.26
N PRO A 28 12.42 5.86 -0.86
CA PRO A 28 13.10 6.06 -2.14
C PRO A 28 14.10 7.21 -2.11
N ALA A 29 13.78 8.31 -1.41
CA ALA A 29 14.68 9.46 -1.29
C ALA A 29 15.96 9.11 -0.50
N ALA A 30 15.87 8.17 0.44
CA ALA A 30 16.99 7.61 1.18
C ALA A 30 17.75 6.50 0.43
N GLY A 31 17.42 6.24 -0.84
CA GLY A 31 18.09 5.25 -1.68
C GLY A 31 17.58 3.82 -1.53
N MET A 32 16.40 3.60 -0.92
CA MET A 32 15.76 2.29 -0.86
C MET A 32 15.42 1.79 -2.27
N GLY A 33 15.83 0.56 -2.59
CA GLY A 33 15.58 -0.10 -3.86
C GLY A 33 15.45 -1.62 -3.70
N LEU A 34 15.33 -2.32 -4.82
CA LEU A 34 15.17 -3.78 -4.83
C LEU A 34 16.46 -4.53 -4.47
N GLU A 35 17.62 -3.90 -4.69
CA GLU A 35 18.95 -4.45 -4.41
C GLU A 35 19.16 -4.76 -2.92
N GLN A 36 18.43 -4.08 -2.03
CA GLN A 36 18.45 -4.31 -0.58
C GLN A 36 17.65 -5.55 -0.13
N GLY A 37 17.07 -6.30 -1.08
CA GLY A 37 16.33 -7.53 -0.83
C GLY A 37 14.83 -7.32 -0.64
N ARG A 38 14.05 -8.35 -1.02
CA ARG A 38 12.57 -8.29 -1.10
C ARG A 38 11.93 -7.85 0.22
N ILE A 39 12.31 -8.48 1.33
CA ILE A 39 11.69 -8.21 2.64
C ILE A 39 11.99 -6.76 3.07
N THR A 40 13.25 -6.34 2.98
CA THR A 40 13.67 -4.98 3.34
C THR A 40 12.95 -3.93 2.52
N HIS A 41 12.93 -4.11 1.20
CA HIS A 41 12.26 -3.20 0.27
C HIS A 41 10.74 -3.13 0.53
N CYS A 42 10.05 -4.28 0.60
CA CYS A 42 8.61 -4.31 0.85
C CYS A 42 8.24 -3.73 2.23
N THR A 43 9.07 -3.98 3.25
CA THR A 43 8.84 -3.41 4.59
C THR A 43 8.91 -1.88 4.52
N ALA A 44 9.97 -1.33 3.93
CA ALA A 44 10.12 0.12 3.81
C ALA A 44 9.04 0.77 2.93
N MET A 45 8.69 0.13 1.81
CA MET A 45 7.78 0.72 0.81
C MET A 45 6.30 0.56 1.16
N GLN A 46 5.90 -0.56 1.77
CA GLN A 46 4.49 -0.91 1.98
C GLN A 46 4.09 -0.90 3.45
N ILE A 47 4.88 -1.55 4.32
CA ILE A 47 4.53 -1.68 5.74
C ILE A 47 4.67 -0.33 6.46
N GLU A 48 5.79 0.37 6.24
CA GLU A 48 5.99 1.67 6.88
C GLU A 48 5.04 2.75 6.33
N ASP A 49 4.74 2.74 5.03
CA ASP A 49 3.73 3.65 4.45
C ASP A 49 2.34 3.44 5.08
N LEU A 50 1.93 2.18 5.24
CA LEU A 50 0.65 1.84 5.86
C LEU A 50 0.59 2.32 7.31
N LYS A 51 1.64 2.08 8.10
CA LYS A 51 1.73 2.56 9.50
C LYS A 51 1.63 4.09 9.58
N GLN A 52 2.40 4.80 8.76
CA GLN A 52 2.37 6.27 8.71
C GLN A 52 0.98 6.78 8.34
N THR A 53 0.32 6.14 7.37
CA THR A 53 -1.04 6.47 6.94
C THR A 53 -2.06 6.25 8.06
N MET A 54 -2.01 5.12 8.76
CA MET A 54 -2.90 4.84 9.89
C MET A 54 -2.76 5.90 10.99
N VAL A 55 -1.53 6.29 11.33
CA VAL A 55 -1.28 7.36 12.31
C VAL A 55 -1.84 8.71 11.84
N LYS A 56 -1.55 9.08 10.58
CA LYS A 56 -2.03 10.34 9.97
C LYS A 56 -3.54 10.45 9.98
N HIS A 57 -4.24 9.37 9.66
CA HIS A 57 -5.70 9.33 9.59
C HIS A 57 -6.38 8.93 10.91
N LYS A 58 -5.60 8.62 11.96
CA LYS A 58 -6.08 8.17 13.28
C LYS A 58 -6.94 6.91 13.20
N TRP A 59 -6.59 6.00 12.30
CA TRP A 59 -7.28 4.72 12.18
C TRP A 59 -6.74 3.73 13.22
N THR A 60 -7.64 3.09 13.95
CA THR A 60 -7.30 2.10 14.98
C THR A 60 -7.48 0.66 14.51
N THR A 61 -8.19 0.46 13.40
CA THR A 61 -8.59 -0.86 12.91
C THR A 61 -8.47 -0.91 11.40
N VAL A 62 -7.93 -2.02 10.90
CA VAL A 62 -7.84 -2.34 9.47
C VAL A 62 -8.50 -3.69 9.23
N ILE A 63 -9.32 -3.78 8.18
CA ILE A 63 -9.89 -5.04 7.70
C ILE A 63 -9.06 -5.45 6.49
N LEU A 64 -8.54 -6.67 6.53
CA LEU A 64 -7.69 -7.23 5.48
C LEU A 64 -8.39 -8.45 4.88
N GLY A 65 -8.31 -8.61 3.56
CA GLY A 65 -8.79 -9.78 2.85
C GLY A 65 -7.72 -10.88 2.77
N ILE A 66 -7.08 -11.21 3.90
CA ILE A 66 -6.11 -12.31 3.96
C ILE A 66 -6.89 -13.60 4.15
N HIS A 67 -6.68 -14.57 3.26
CA HIS A 67 -7.29 -15.88 3.35
C HIS A 67 -6.25 -16.94 3.78
N ALA A 68 -6.68 -17.91 4.60
CA ALA A 68 -5.77 -18.92 5.16
C ALA A 68 -5.24 -19.90 4.10
N ASP A 69 -5.90 -19.97 2.95
CA ASP A 69 -5.58 -20.80 1.79
C ASP A 69 -4.78 -20.07 0.70
N GLU A 70 -4.43 -18.80 0.89
CA GLU A 70 -3.49 -18.08 0.01
C GLU A 70 -2.02 -18.41 0.35
N GLU A 71 -1.23 -18.77 -0.67
CA GLU A 71 0.25 -18.91 -0.59
C GLU A 71 1.00 -17.61 -0.84
#